data_AF-A0A383CFK5-F1
#
_entry.id   AF-A0A383CFK5-F1
#
_cell.length_a   1.000
_cell.length_b   1.000
_cell.length_c   1.000
_cell.angle_alpha   90.00
_cell.angle_beta   90.00
_cell.angle_gamma   90.00
#
_symmetry.space_group_name_H-M   'P 1'
#
loop_
_entity.id
_entity.type
_entity.pdbx_description
1 polymer ?
#
loop_
_entity_poly.entity_id
_entity_poly.type
_entity_poly.pdbx_seq_one_letter_code
_entity_poly.pdbx_strand_id
1 'polypeptide(L)'
;MGFLYIGFAISFIILLITNIVFVIINIYLWSIGDHAIVTSGTNLIEILYHAPYFKWVVLSDAIWLGLGFLFALTRKRYKTDQRFYLDTKKISDPIITVVIPTYNEENNVEKVIKDFQSEKNVKYILVIDNNSTDKTVEIAKQCGAIVITKEINKGFGDSCIVG
;
A
#
# COMPACT_ATOMS: atom_id res chain seq x y z
N MET A 1 -0.91 13.77 -14.79
CA MET A 1 -1.35 14.27 -13.46
C MET A 1 -0.33 14.06 -12.35
N GLY A 2 0.37 12.92 -12.25
CA GLY A 2 1.42 12.71 -11.24
C GLY A 2 2.61 13.68 -11.35
N PHE A 3 3.04 14.02 -12.57
CA PHE A 3 4.14 14.97 -12.80
C PHE A 3 3.87 16.39 -12.26
N LEU A 4 2.62 16.88 -12.34
CA LEU A 4 2.25 18.17 -11.76
C LEU A 4 2.36 18.17 -10.24
N TYR A 5 1.94 17.08 -9.58
CA TYR A 5 2.09 16.91 -8.14
C TYR A 5 3.56 16.83 -7.71
N ILE A 6 4.38 16.09 -8.46
CA ILE A 6 5.82 15.98 -8.20
C ILE A 6 6.48 17.35 -8.35
N GLY A 7 6.15 18.11 -9.41
CA GLY A 7 6.62 19.48 -9.58
C GLY A 7 6.19 20.40 -8.44
N PHE A 8 4.93 20.29 -7.99
CA PHE A 8 4.42 21.05 -6.85
C PHE A 8 5.18 20.71 -5.55
N ALA A 9 5.46 19.43 -5.29
CA ALA A 9 6.23 18.99 -4.14
C ALA A 9 7.69 19.48 -4.19
N ILE A 10 8.34 19.45 -5.36
CA ILE A 10 9.70 19.99 -5.53
C ILE A 10 9.69 21.50 -5.29
N SER A 11 8.71 22.23 -5.82
CA SER A 11 8.60 23.68 -5.61
C SER A 11 8.43 24.05 -4.13
N PHE A 12 7.70 23.22 -3.36
CA PHE A 12 7.59 23.38 -1.90
C PHE A 12 8.94 23.24 -1.19
N ILE A 13 9.70 22.21 -1.56
CA ILE A 13 11.03 21.96 -0.97
C ILE A 13 11.97 23.13 -1.26
N ILE A 14 11.96 23.65 -2.49
CA ILE A 14 12.77 24.82 -2.85
C ILE A 14 12.37 26.03 -1.99
N LEU A 15 11.07 26.33 -1.89
CA LEU A 15 10.55 27.45 -1.11
C LEU A 15 10.89 27.32 0.39
N LEU A 16 10.83 26.11 0.94
CA LEU A 16 11.23 25.81 2.31
C LEU A 16 12.72 26.08 2.54
N ILE A 17 13.59 25.63 1.62
CA ILE A 17 15.03 25.88 1.69
C ILE A 17 15.31 27.39 1.59
N THR A 18 14.66 28.10 0.67
CA THR A 18 14.77 29.56 0.55
C THR A 18 14.42 30.26 1.86
N ASN A 19 13.31 29.88 2.50
CA ASN A 19 12.90 30.42 3.79
C ASN A 19 13.94 30.16 4.89
N ILE A 20 14.46 28.93 4.99
CA ILE A 20 15.49 28.57 5.98
C ILE A 20 16.77 29.39 5.75
N VAL A 21 17.25 29.47 4.51
CA VAL A 21 18.45 30.24 4.16
C VAL A 21 18.25 31.73 4.46
N PHE A 22 17.08 32.29 4.14
CA PHE A 22 16.75 33.67 4.47
C PHE A 22 16.84 33.93 5.98
N VAL A 23 16.26 33.05 6.81
CA VAL A 23 16.33 33.19 8.27
C VAL A 23 17.77 33.09 8.77
N ILE A 24 18.54 32.12 8.29
CA ILE A 24 19.95 31.94 8.69
C ILE A 24 20.80 33.16 8.34
N ILE A 25 20.65 33.71 7.13
CA ILE A 25 21.40 34.91 6.70
C ILE A 25 21.06 36.10 7.60
N ASN A 26 19.77 36.33 7.91
CA ASN A 26 19.38 37.45 8.76
C ASN A 26 19.86 37.28 10.20
N ILE A 27 19.84 36.06 10.76
CA ILE A 27 20.42 35.78 12.08
C ILE A 27 21.94 36.03 12.08
N TYR A 28 22.64 35.61 11.03
CA TYR A 28 24.08 35.81 10.88
C TYR A 28 24.44 37.30 10.77
N LEU A 29 23.71 38.05 9.94
CA LEU A 29 23.89 39.50 9.81
C LEU A 29 23.59 40.24 11.11
N TRP A 30 22.58 39.80 11.87
CA TRP A 30 22.30 40.34 13.21
C TRP A 30 23.43 40.05 14.20
N SER A 31 24.03 38.87 14.13
CA SER A 31 25.12 38.45 15.03
C SER A 31 26.41 39.26 14.81
N ILE A 32 26.68 39.69 13.58
CA ILE A 32 27.90 40.45 13.20
C ILE A 32 27.66 41.96 13.09
N GLY A 33 26.40 42.37 12.92
CA GLY A 33 26.00 43.77 12.81
C GLY A 33 26.42 44.59 14.03
N ASP A 34 26.68 45.88 13.79
CA ASP A 34 27.21 46.81 14.78
C ASP A 34 26.43 46.73 16.11
N HIS A 35 27.15 46.58 17.23
CA HIS A 35 26.58 46.38 18.57
C HIS A 35 25.64 47.53 19.00
N ALA A 36 25.64 48.65 18.28
CA ALA A 36 24.70 49.77 18.43
C ALA A 36 23.24 49.44 18.04
N ILE A 37 23.01 48.53 17.08
CA ILE A 37 21.65 48.08 16.68
C ILE A 37 21.10 47.06 17.70
N VAL A 38 21.99 46.25 18.28
CA VAL A 38 21.63 45.26 19.31
C VAL A 38 21.30 45.93 20.65
N THR A 39 21.96 47.06 20.96
CA THR A 39 21.72 47.83 22.20
C THR A 39 20.53 48.80 22.11
N SER A 40 19.96 49.03 20.93
CA SER A 40 18.79 49.90 20.72
C SER A 40 17.43 49.22 20.95
N GLY A 41 17.41 47.95 21.37
CA GLY A 41 16.19 47.26 21.79
C GLY A 41 15.29 46.77 20.64
N THR A 42 15.79 46.74 19.41
CA THR A 42 15.03 46.22 18.26
C THR A 42 14.90 44.71 18.33
N ASN A 43 13.67 44.20 18.26
CA ASN A 43 13.40 42.76 18.32
C ASN A 43 13.78 42.07 17.00
N LEU A 44 14.05 40.77 17.05
CA LEU A 44 14.38 39.95 15.87
C LEU A 44 13.30 40.03 14.76
N ILE A 45 12.04 40.21 15.16
CA ILE A 45 10.90 40.38 14.25
C ILE A 45 11.02 41.68 13.44
N GLU A 46 11.47 42.77 14.07
CA GLU A 46 11.62 44.09 13.45
C GLU A 46 12.79 44.09 12.45
N ILE A 47 13.88 43.43 12.80
CA ILE A 47 15.02 43.18 11.91
C ILE A 47 14.59 42.37 10.69
N LEU A 48 13.81 41.31 10.90
CA LEU A 48 13.31 40.48 9.81
C LEU A 48 12.34 41.26 8.90
N TYR A 49 11.50 42.13 9.48
CA TYR A 49 10.55 42.96 8.74
C TYR A 49 11.23 43.97 7.80
N HIS A 50 12.35 44.55 8.22
CA HIS A 50 13.13 45.51 7.44
C HIS A 50 14.14 44.86 6.49
N ALA A 51 14.28 43.54 6.51
CA ALA A 51 15.19 42.84 5.62
C ALA A 51 14.84 43.05 4.13
N PRO A 52 15.84 43.23 3.24
CA PRO A 52 15.63 43.63 1.85
C PRO A 52 14.81 42.63 1.01
N TYR A 53 14.67 41.39 1.47
CA TYR A 53 13.96 40.32 0.76
C TYR A 53 12.69 39.81 1.47
N PHE A 54 12.36 40.34 2.65
CA PHE A 54 11.25 39.84 3.46
C PHE A 54 9.91 39.83 2.70
N LYS A 55 9.60 40.95 2.04
CA LYS A 55 8.36 41.10 1.25
C LYS A 55 8.28 40.09 0.11
N TRP A 56 9.41 39.74 -0.50
CA TRP A 56 9.46 38.80 -1.63
C TRP A 56 9.32 37.34 -1.18
N VAL A 57 9.88 36.99 -0.02
CA VAL A 57 9.70 35.66 0.59
C VAL A 57 8.23 35.45 0.96
N VAL A 58 7.63 36.40 1.68
CA VAL A 58 6.21 36.35 2.07
C VAL A 58 5.28 36.31 0.85
N LEU A 59 5.59 37.10 -0.19
CA LEU A 59 4.82 37.08 -1.44
C LEU A 59 4.91 35.71 -2.13
N SER A 60 6.09 35.09 -2.14
CA SER A 60 6.30 33.76 -2.73
C SER A 60 5.49 32.69 -1.99
N ASP A 61 5.43 32.76 -0.66
CA ASP A 61 4.62 31.85 0.16
C ASP A 61 3.12 32.04 -0.12
N ALA A 62 2.65 33.29 -0.20
CA ALA A 62 1.25 33.58 -0.51
C ALA A 62 0.85 33.07 -1.90
N ILE A 63 1.72 33.27 -2.91
CA ILE A 63 1.51 32.75 -4.27
C ILE A 63 1.46 31.22 -4.24
N TRP A 64 2.41 30.58 -3.57
CA TRP A 64 2.49 29.13 -3.50
C TRP A 64 1.26 28.51 -2.83
N LEU A 65 0.79 29.10 -1.72
CA LEU A 65 -0.44 28.70 -1.04
C LEU A 65 -1.67 28.87 -1.94
N GLY A 66 -1.77 29.98 -2.68
CA GLY A 66 -2.84 30.21 -3.65
C GLY A 66 -2.85 29.16 -4.76
N LEU A 67 -1.69 28.84 -5.32
CA LEU A 67 -1.53 27.77 -6.31
C LEU A 67 -1.87 26.39 -5.72
N GLY A 68 -1.48 26.11 -4.47
CA GLY A 68 -1.81 24.87 -3.77
C GLY A 68 -3.30 24.72 -3.52
N PHE A 69 -3.96 25.81 -3.17
CA PHE A 69 -5.41 25.83 -2.99
C PHE A 69 -6.14 25.61 -4.33
N LEU A 70 -5.73 26.29 -5.39
CA LEU A 70 -6.26 26.06 -6.74
C LEU A 70 -6.01 24.63 -7.22
N PHE A 71 -4.82 24.09 -6.97
CA PHE A 71 -4.48 22.70 -7.26
C PHE A 71 -5.40 21.74 -6.48
N ALA A 72 -5.67 22.00 -5.21
CA ALA A 72 -6.58 21.21 -4.39
C ALA A 72 -8.03 21.27 -4.92
N LEU A 73 -8.53 22.44 -5.31
CA LEU A 73 -9.87 22.61 -5.88
C LEU A 73 -10.03 21.95 -7.25
N THR A 74 -9.00 22.03 -8.09
CA THR A 74 -9.02 21.42 -9.43
C THR A 74 -8.78 19.91 -9.40
N ARG A 75 -8.27 19.37 -8.29
CA ARG A 75 -8.07 17.93 -8.11
C ARG A 75 -9.40 17.20 -7.92
N LYS A 76 -10.07 16.91 -9.04
CA LYS A 76 -11.21 15.97 -9.06
C LYS A 76 -10.74 14.57 -8.66
N ARG A 77 -11.22 14.12 -7.49
CA ARG A 77 -11.42 12.71 -7.05
C ARG A 77 -10.34 11.72 -7.53
N TYR A 78 -9.21 11.68 -6.83
CA TYR A 78 -8.08 10.82 -7.20
C TYR A 78 -8.34 9.31 -7.07
N LYS A 79 -9.39 8.85 -6.37
CA LYS A 79 -9.76 7.42 -6.30
C LYS A 79 -11.24 7.25 -5.97
N THR A 80 -12.13 7.62 -6.89
CA THR A 80 -13.57 7.35 -6.71
C THR A 80 -14.24 6.99 -8.04
N ASP A 81 -13.51 6.32 -8.92
CA ASP A 81 -14.15 5.63 -10.05
C ASP A 81 -14.67 4.30 -9.51
N GLN A 82 -15.98 4.09 -9.66
CA GLN A 82 -16.68 2.89 -9.22
C GLN A 82 -16.08 1.62 -9.87
N ARG A 83 -15.43 1.75 -11.04
CA ARG A 83 -14.72 0.67 -11.73
C ARG A 83 -13.54 0.08 -10.97
N PHE A 84 -12.97 0.81 -10.01
CA PHE A 84 -11.87 0.30 -9.17
C PHE A 84 -12.38 -0.33 -7.86
N TYR A 85 -13.69 -0.32 -7.61
CA TYR A 85 -14.29 -1.05 -6.51
C TYR A 85 -14.68 -2.45 -6.99
N LEU A 86 -14.45 -3.45 -6.15
CA LEU A 86 -14.89 -4.81 -6.40
C LEU A 86 -16.42 -4.83 -6.42
N ASP A 87 -17.01 -5.03 -7.60
CA ASP A 87 -18.43 -5.32 -7.73
C ASP A 87 -18.67 -6.78 -7.34
N THR A 88 -19.48 -7.01 -6.31
CA THR A 88 -19.76 -8.35 -5.81
C THR A 88 -21.05 -8.87 -6.42
N LYS A 89 -20.93 -9.56 -7.55
CA LYS A 89 -22.03 -10.41 -8.05
C LYS A 89 -22.17 -11.62 -7.14
N LYS A 90 -23.14 -11.56 -6.21
CA LYS A 90 -23.44 -12.67 -5.31
C LYS A 90 -23.94 -13.88 -6.12
N ILE A 91 -23.31 -15.03 -5.93
CA ILE A 91 -23.77 -16.31 -6.49
C ILE A 91 -24.86 -16.84 -5.55
N SER A 92 -26.07 -17.05 -6.06
CA SER A 92 -27.23 -17.46 -5.25
C SER A 92 -27.15 -18.91 -4.77
N ASP A 93 -26.57 -19.79 -5.57
CA ASP A 93 -26.39 -21.21 -5.28
C ASP A 93 -24.99 -21.66 -5.76
N PRO A 94 -23.93 -21.45 -4.95
CA PRO A 94 -22.58 -21.74 -5.38
C PRO A 94 -22.33 -23.25 -5.37
N ILE A 95 -21.77 -23.76 -6.47
CA ILE A 95 -21.25 -25.12 -6.55
C ILE A 95 -19.75 -25.05 -6.29
N ILE A 96 -19.29 -25.66 -5.21
CA ILE A 96 -17.91 -25.62 -4.76
C ILE A 96 -17.22 -26.95 -5.06
N THR A 97 -16.05 -26.86 -5.68
CA THR A 97 -15.08 -27.96 -5.76
C THR A 97 -13.97 -27.66 -4.77
N VAL A 98 -13.69 -28.58 -3.86
CA VAL A 98 -12.60 -28.47 -2.90
C VAL A 98 -11.39 -29.22 -3.45
N VAL A 99 -10.25 -28.54 -3.53
CA VAL A 99 -8.97 -29.13 -3.92
C VAL A 99 -8.11 -29.29 -2.67
N ILE A 100 -7.65 -30.51 -2.40
CA ILE A 100 -6.87 -30.89 -1.22
C ILE A 100 -5.52 -31.44 -1.71
N PRO A 101 -4.45 -30.64 -1.74
CA PRO A 101 -3.11 -31.16 -1.97
C PRO A 101 -2.65 -31.99 -0.77
N THR A 102 -2.11 -33.19 -1.01
CA THR A 102 -1.67 -34.12 0.04
C THR A 102 -0.24 -34.64 -0.19
N TYR A 103 0.47 -34.91 0.90
CA TYR A 103 1.73 -35.66 0.90
C TYR A 103 1.95 -36.33 2.26
N ASN A 104 1.85 -37.66 2.32
CA ASN A 104 1.96 -38.45 3.54
C ASN A 104 1.04 -37.98 4.69
N GLU A 105 -0.25 -37.87 4.40
CA GLU A 105 -1.31 -37.38 5.28
C GLU A 105 -2.32 -38.48 5.69
N GLU A 106 -1.89 -39.75 5.78
CA GLU A 106 -2.80 -40.88 6.08
C GLU A 106 -3.61 -40.71 7.36
N ASN A 107 -3.07 -40.00 8.35
CA ASN A 107 -3.72 -39.77 9.65
C ASN A 107 -4.78 -38.65 9.61
N ASN A 108 -4.77 -37.80 8.59
CA ASN A 108 -5.60 -36.58 8.54
C ASN A 108 -6.56 -36.56 7.36
N VAL A 109 -6.18 -37.16 6.22
CA VAL A 109 -6.89 -37.03 4.95
C VAL A 109 -8.36 -37.47 5.02
N GLU A 110 -8.66 -38.52 5.78
CA GLU A 110 -10.04 -39.00 5.99
C GLU A 110 -10.92 -37.93 6.64
N LYS A 111 -10.42 -37.34 7.74
CA LYS A 111 -11.15 -36.32 8.49
C LYS A 111 -11.42 -35.10 7.63
N VAL A 112 -10.40 -34.61 6.93
CA VAL A 112 -10.52 -33.42 6.07
C VAL A 112 -11.55 -33.64 4.96
N ILE A 113 -11.53 -34.80 4.29
CA ILE A 113 -12.50 -35.12 3.25
C ILE A 113 -13.92 -35.15 3.82
N LYS A 114 -14.14 -35.84 4.95
CA LYS A 114 -15.47 -35.93 5.58
C LYS A 114 -16.00 -34.58 6.04
N ASP A 115 -15.14 -33.73 6.60
CA ASP A 115 -15.51 -32.38 7.02
C ASP A 115 -16.04 -31.58 5.82
N PHE A 116 -15.34 -31.59 4.69
CA PHE A 116 -15.81 -30.89 3.48
C PHE A 116 -17.01 -31.55 2.79
N GLN A 117 -17.18 -32.87 2.87
CA GLN A 117 -18.38 -33.54 2.35
C GLN A 117 -19.65 -33.13 3.12
N SER A 118 -19.51 -32.74 4.39
CA SER A 118 -20.64 -32.29 5.21
C SER A 118 -21.14 -30.88 4.85
N GLU A 119 -20.38 -30.12 4.05
CA GLU A 119 -20.72 -28.76 3.65
C GLU A 119 -21.73 -28.73 2.50
N LYS A 120 -22.82 -27.97 2.67
CA LYS A 120 -23.99 -27.95 1.77
C LYS A 120 -23.65 -27.72 0.28
N ASN A 121 -22.65 -26.88 0.02
CA ASN A 121 -22.34 -26.38 -1.33
C ASN A 121 -21.16 -27.11 -1.97
N VAL A 122 -20.52 -28.05 -1.27
CA VAL A 122 -19.39 -28.82 -1.79
C VAL A 122 -19.93 -29.99 -2.61
N LYS A 123 -19.63 -29.97 -3.92
CA LYS A 123 -20.08 -31.01 -4.85
C LYS A 123 -18.98 -32.01 -5.19
N TYR A 124 -17.74 -31.54 -5.29
CA TYR A 124 -16.60 -32.35 -5.69
C TYR A 124 -15.45 -32.12 -4.73
N ILE A 125 -14.73 -33.19 -4.40
CA ILE A 125 -13.50 -33.14 -3.62
C ILE A 125 -12.42 -33.80 -4.46
N LEU A 126 -11.40 -33.02 -4.79
CA LEU A 126 -10.25 -33.40 -5.59
C LEU A 126 -9.02 -33.45 -4.69
N VAL A 127 -8.46 -34.63 -4.51
CA VAL A 127 -7.23 -34.83 -3.75
C VAL A 127 -6.07 -34.90 -4.73
N ILE A 128 -5.12 -33.98 -4.60
CA ILE A 128 -3.90 -33.93 -5.42
C ILE A 128 -2.75 -34.53 -4.62
N ASP A 129 -2.49 -35.81 -4.85
CA ASP A 129 -1.45 -36.53 -4.14
C ASP A 129 -0.07 -36.27 -4.77
N ASN A 130 0.85 -35.79 -3.95
CA ASN A 130 2.20 -35.40 -4.35
C ASN A 130 3.20 -36.55 -4.25
N ASN A 131 2.81 -37.74 -4.74
CA ASN A 131 3.56 -38.99 -4.67
C ASN A 131 3.79 -39.46 -3.23
N SER A 132 2.71 -39.62 -2.46
CA SER A 132 2.77 -40.17 -1.10
C SER A 132 3.22 -41.63 -1.09
N THR A 133 3.94 -42.02 -0.06
CA THR A 133 4.44 -43.40 0.14
C THR A 133 3.63 -44.18 1.16
N ASP A 134 2.66 -43.54 1.80
CA ASP A 134 1.80 -44.07 2.86
C ASP A 134 0.38 -44.39 2.33
N LYS A 135 -0.59 -44.60 3.22
CA LYS A 135 -1.97 -44.94 2.82
C LYS A 135 -2.83 -43.74 2.40
N THR A 136 -2.27 -42.54 2.26
CA THR A 136 -3.03 -41.31 1.92
C THR A 136 -3.95 -41.49 0.71
N VAL A 137 -3.41 -42.03 -0.39
CA VAL A 137 -4.16 -42.23 -1.65
C VAL A 137 -5.28 -43.25 -1.49
N GLU A 138 -5.02 -44.34 -0.75
CA GLU A 138 -6.00 -45.39 -0.51
C GLU A 138 -7.17 -44.84 0.31
N ILE A 139 -6.87 -44.16 1.42
CA ILE A 139 -7.87 -43.57 2.32
C ILE A 139 -8.70 -42.51 1.58
N ALA A 140 -8.06 -41.65 0.79
CA ALA A 140 -8.76 -40.64 0.00
C ALA A 140 -9.76 -41.24 -1.00
N LYS A 141 -9.36 -42.31 -1.71
CA LYS A 141 -10.25 -43.05 -2.62
C LYS A 141 -11.39 -43.73 -1.88
N GLN A 142 -11.13 -44.33 -0.72
CA GLN A 142 -12.15 -44.96 0.13
C GLN A 142 -13.20 -43.95 0.62
N CYS A 143 -12.80 -42.70 0.86
CA CYS A 143 -13.71 -41.61 1.23
C CYS A 143 -14.54 -41.08 0.03
N GLY A 144 -14.31 -41.58 -1.19
CA GLY A 144 -15.02 -41.14 -2.40
C GLY A 144 -14.49 -39.85 -3.02
N ALA A 145 -13.30 -39.40 -2.64
CA ALA A 145 -12.66 -38.27 -3.31
C ALA A 145 -12.10 -38.68 -4.69
N ILE A 146 -12.07 -37.73 -5.62
CA ILE A 146 -11.36 -37.89 -6.89
C ILE A 146 -9.88 -37.69 -6.60
N VAL A 147 -9.03 -38.68 -6.89
CA VAL A 147 -7.60 -38.61 -6.55
C VAL A 147 -6.75 -38.52 -7.81
N ILE A 148 -5.92 -37.49 -7.89
CA ILE A 148 -4.87 -37.33 -8.92
C ILE A 148 -3.53 -37.53 -8.23
N THR A 149 -2.86 -38.64 -8.53
CA THR A 149 -1.52 -38.94 -8.02
C THR A 149 -0.47 -38.50 -9.01
N LYS A 150 0.47 -37.68 -8.54
CA LYS A 150 1.62 -37.21 -9.33
C LYS A 150 2.72 -38.27 -9.33
N GLU A 151 3.45 -38.35 -10.44
CA GLU A 151 4.57 -39.31 -10.59
C GLU A 151 5.76 -38.97 -9.69
N ILE A 152 5.99 -37.69 -9.41
CA ILE A 152 7.09 -37.20 -8.58
C ILE A 152 6.62 -36.10 -7.64
N ASN A 153 7.25 -36.03 -6.47
CA ASN A 153 7.03 -34.94 -5.53
C ASN A 153 7.71 -33.67 -6.04
N LYS A 154 6.92 -32.66 -6.43
CA LYS A 154 7.39 -31.33 -6.88
C LYS A 154 7.10 -30.21 -5.88
N GLY A 155 6.74 -30.59 -4.65
CA GLY A 155 6.32 -29.67 -3.59
C GLY A 155 4.85 -29.24 -3.66
N PHE A 156 4.41 -28.58 -2.59
CA PHE A 156 3.02 -28.18 -2.35
C PHE A 156 2.46 -27.24 -3.43
N GLY A 157 3.24 -26.23 -3.84
CA GLY A 157 2.78 -25.23 -4.83
C GLY A 157 2.42 -25.85 -6.17
N ASP A 158 3.16 -26.86 -6.62
CA ASP A 158 2.85 -27.60 -7.85
C ASP A 158 1.53 -28.38 -7.71
N SER A 159 1.26 -28.99 -6.55
CA SER A 159 -0.02 -29.65 -6.30
C SER A 159 -1.22 -28.70 -6.29
N CYS A 160 -1.04 -27.45 -5.84
CA CYS A 160 -2.09 -26.42 -5.92
C CYS A 160 -2.36 -25.92 -7.34
N ILE A 161 -1.40 -26.05 -8.26
CA ILE A 161 -1.57 -25.66 -9.68
C ILE A 161 -2.25 -26.77 -10.49
N VAL A 162 -2.00 -28.03 -10.11
CA VAL A 162 -2.56 -29.21 -10.80
C VAL A 162 -4.05 -29.36 -10.53
N GLY A 163 -4.51 -29.03 -9.32
CA GLY A 163 -5.93 -29.10 -8.94
C GLY A 163 -6.71 -27.85 -9.30
#